data_AF-K0C0L5-F1
#
_entry.id   AF-K0C0L5-F1
#
_cell.length_a   1.000
_cell.length_b   1.000
_cell.length_c   1.000
_cell.angle_alpha   90.00
_cell.angle_beta   90.00
_cell.angle_gamma   90.00
#
_symmetry.space_group_name_H-M   'P 1'
#
loop_
_entity.id
_entity.type
_entity.pdbx_description
1 polymer ?
#
loop_
_entity_poly.entity_id
_entity_poly.type
_entity_poly.pdbx_seq_one_letter_code
_entity_poly.pdbx_strand_id
1 'polypeptide(L)'
;MVSRYSIVIIVLLCVGCSVNPVTGERDFVLMSEQEELALGRQHSQQVMKAYRRYDDPELQQYVQSVGDRVARVSHRQNLIYRFTLLDSTQVNAFALPGGYIYITRGLLVYLNSEAELAAVLGHELGHVTARHSVRQHSLATTTNIIGSLIAAASGVQGAGQLTNMLGTGIVRGYGREHELEADGLGVQYLINAGYRASAMRQVISTLKNQELFDKKLAIEQGREPRAYHGVFSTHPDNDTRLQQVLSGAGASSVVSGTTGQDTTFLKKIESLTFGDSEKDGIIRGRHFYHPEMNFKLTFPSQWLILNKPNAIAASTPNNDALMQLTLEDLNKKITPKEFLRTRLGITKTLSEKPFSVGQLAGYQAIVNGKTPYGQGKVRIAVVFDGLRAFVFFATTKRADRFVEVDKQVLTSIKSFSRLNAKDRKVAKELKVVLVKVGQHNKSIKLLAKNSPITHHVEDQLRLLNDLFPNREPKLGDLIKIVR
;
A
#
# COMPACT_ATOMS: atom_id res chain seq x y z
N MET A 1 33.38 -44.42 42.04
CA MET A 1 32.01 -44.85 41.67
C MET A 1 31.23 -43.61 41.26
N VAL A 2 31.12 -43.33 39.95
CA VAL A 2 30.33 -42.19 39.44
C VAL A 2 29.28 -42.76 38.51
N SER A 3 28.02 -42.65 38.92
CA SER A 3 26.86 -43.12 38.17
C SER A 3 26.64 -42.26 36.94
N ARG A 4 26.61 -42.89 35.76
CA ARG A 4 26.20 -42.29 34.49
C ARG A 4 24.68 -42.38 34.37
N TYR A 5 23.97 -41.28 34.60
CA TYR A 5 22.59 -41.13 34.12
C TYR A 5 22.61 -40.39 32.78
N SER A 6 22.53 -41.14 31.69
CA SER A 6 22.21 -40.58 30.37
C SER A 6 20.72 -40.26 30.33
N ILE A 7 20.37 -38.98 30.49
CA ILE A 7 19.02 -38.49 30.17
C ILE A 7 18.96 -38.36 28.65
N VAL A 8 18.34 -39.34 27.98
CA VAL A 8 17.93 -39.22 26.59
C VAL A 8 16.66 -38.38 26.57
N ILE A 9 16.76 -37.09 26.27
CA ILE A 9 15.60 -36.25 25.96
C ILE A 9 15.15 -36.65 24.55
N ILE A 10 14.14 -37.52 24.47
CA ILE A 10 13.36 -37.73 23.25
C ILE A 10 12.48 -36.50 23.09
N VAL A 11 12.92 -35.55 22.25
CA VAL A 11 12.04 -34.49 21.75
C VAL A 11 11.13 -35.14 20.72
N LEU A 12 9.91 -35.50 21.14
CA LEU A 12 8.84 -35.88 20.23
C LEU A 12 8.42 -34.62 19.44
N LEU A 13 9.10 -34.36 18.31
CA LEU A 13 8.60 -33.40 17.33
C LEU A 13 7.36 -34.03 16.69
N CYS A 14 6.17 -33.66 17.16
CA CYS A 14 4.94 -33.85 16.40
C CYS A 14 5.02 -32.99 15.13
N VAL A 15 5.67 -33.52 14.10
CA VAL A 15 5.71 -32.92 12.76
C VAL A 15 4.31 -33.05 12.19
N GLY A 16 3.51 -31.99 12.31
CA GLY A 16 2.23 -31.88 11.63
C GLY A 16 2.44 -31.70 10.13
N CYS A 17 2.68 -32.76 9.38
CA CYS A 17 2.67 -32.69 7.92
C CYS A 17 1.26 -32.31 7.45
N SER A 18 1.05 -31.05 7.07
CA SER A 18 -0.21 -30.63 6.44
C SER A 18 -0.12 -30.80 4.93
N VAL A 19 -1.17 -31.33 4.31
CA VAL A 19 -1.24 -31.52 2.86
C VAL A 19 -1.51 -30.18 2.17
N ASN A 20 -0.75 -29.86 1.12
CA ASN A 20 -1.06 -28.76 0.21
C ASN A 20 -2.43 -29.03 -0.44
N PRO A 21 -3.45 -28.18 -0.24
CA PRO A 21 -4.75 -28.37 -0.88
C PRO A 21 -4.70 -28.35 -2.41
N VAL A 22 -3.65 -27.77 -3.00
CA VAL A 22 -3.46 -27.65 -4.45
C VAL A 22 -2.73 -28.86 -5.03
N THR A 23 -1.51 -29.16 -4.56
CA THR A 23 -0.69 -30.26 -5.14
C THR A 23 -0.99 -31.63 -4.54
N GLY A 24 -1.66 -31.69 -3.38
CA GLY A 24 -1.83 -32.93 -2.62
C GLY A 24 -0.54 -33.43 -1.94
N GLU A 25 0.56 -32.70 -2.07
CA GLU A 25 1.85 -33.04 -1.46
C GLU A 25 1.89 -32.65 0.02
N ARG A 26 2.76 -33.31 0.80
CA ARG A 26 2.99 -32.95 2.20
C ARG A 26 3.99 -31.82 2.28
N ASP A 27 3.52 -30.62 2.61
CA ASP A 27 4.42 -29.51 2.90
C ASP A 27 4.85 -29.54 4.36
N PHE A 28 6.07 -29.07 4.62
CA PHE A 28 6.50 -28.76 5.97
C PHE A 28 5.78 -27.48 6.44
N VAL A 29 4.67 -27.67 7.14
CA VAL A 29 3.86 -26.59 7.70
C VAL A 29 3.71 -26.82 9.19
N LEU A 30 4.22 -25.89 10.00
CA LEU A 30 4.14 -26.00 11.46
C LEU A 30 2.80 -25.51 12.03
N MET A 31 1.90 -25.00 11.19
CA MET A 31 0.69 -24.29 11.58
C MET A 31 -0.58 -25.03 11.11
N SER A 32 -1.42 -25.37 12.08
CA SER A 32 -2.75 -25.94 11.85
C SER A 32 -3.67 -24.95 11.12
N GLU A 33 -4.76 -25.45 10.52
CA GLU A 33 -5.75 -24.57 9.89
C GLU A 33 -6.44 -23.65 10.92
N GLN A 34 -6.66 -24.12 12.14
CA GLN A 34 -7.25 -23.27 13.20
C GLN A 34 -6.34 -22.10 13.58
N GLU A 35 -5.03 -22.35 13.69
CA GLU A 35 -4.03 -21.30 13.91
C GLU A 35 -3.94 -20.34 12.72
N GLU A 36 -4.00 -20.85 11.49
CA GLU A 36 -4.05 -20.03 10.27
C GLU A 36 -5.25 -19.07 10.29
N LEU A 37 -6.44 -19.57 10.62
CA LEU A 37 -7.67 -18.77 10.72
C LEU A 37 -7.58 -17.73 11.83
N ALA A 38 -7.00 -18.07 12.98
CA ALA A 38 -6.79 -17.15 14.09
C ALA A 38 -5.80 -16.03 13.72
N LEU A 39 -4.70 -16.40 13.06
CA LEU A 39 -3.68 -15.47 12.57
C LEU A 39 -4.27 -14.50 11.54
N GLY A 40 -5.06 -15.01 10.59
CA GLY A 40 -5.80 -14.21 9.62
C GLY A 40 -6.71 -13.17 10.26
N ARG A 41 -7.52 -13.57 11.26
CA ARG A 41 -8.39 -12.67 12.03
C ARG A 41 -7.59 -11.56 12.72
N GLN A 42 -6.48 -11.91 13.38
CA GLN A 42 -5.64 -10.95 14.08
C GLN A 42 -5.03 -9.91 13.13
N HIS A 43 -4.47 -10.34 12.00
CA HIS A 43 -3.88 -9.41 11.03
C HIS A 43 -4.92 -8.58 10.30
N SER A 44 -6.10 -9.14 10.01
CA SER A 44 -7.21 -8.35 9.45
C SER A 44 -7.56 -7.17 10.36
N GLN A 45 -7.61 -7.37 11.68
CA GLN A 45 -7.84 -6.26 12.62
C GLN A 45 -6.72 -5.19 12.57
N GLN A 46 -5.47 -5.59 12.34
CA GLN A 46 -4.35 -4.66 12.19
C GLN A 46 -4.43 -3.88 10.87
N VAL A 47 -4.77 -4.55 9.76
CA VAL A 47 -5.01 -3.93 8.46
C VAL A 47 -6.13 -2.90 8.57
N MET A 48 -7.25 -3.23 9.21
CA MET A 48 -8.37 -2.30 9.40
C MET A 48 -8.10 -1.15 10.38
N LYS A 49 -7.01 -1.21 11.16
CA LYS A 49 -6.50 -0.06 11.93
C LYS A 49 -5.62 0.85 11.08
N ALA A 50 -4.92 0.30 10.08
CA ALA A 50 -4.00 1.02 9.22
C ALA A 50 -4.66 1.60 7.96
N TYR A 51 -5.71 0.94 7.47
CA TYR A 51 -6.45 1.29 6.28
C TYR A 51 -7.93 1.48 6.60
N ARG A 52 -8.56 2.40 5.88
CA ARG A 52 -10.02 2.54 5.89
C ARG A 52 -10.61 1.70 4.75
N ARG A 53 -11.78 1.10 4.98
CA ARG A 53 -12.61 0.56 3.90
C ARG A 53 -13.11 1.72 3.04
N TYR A 54 -13.14 1.52 1.72
CA TYR A 54 -13.72 2.50 0.82
C TYR A 54 -15.23 2.64 1.07
N ASP A 55 -15.71 3.88 1.15
CA ASP A 55 -17.08 4.20 1.54
C ASP A 55 -18.04 4.13 0.33
N ASP A 56 -18.25 2.91 -0.15
CA ASP A 56 -19.17 2.60 -1.22
C ASP A 56 -19.72 1.18 -1.00
N PRO A 57 -20.89 1.04 -0.35
CA PRO A 57 -21.48 -0.27 -0.07
C PRO A 57 -21.80 -1.08 -1.33
N GLU A 58 -22.24 -0.43 -2.42
CA GLU A 58 -22.61 -1.11 -3.66
C GLU A 58 -21.35 -1.65 -4.36
N LEU A 59 -20.33 -0.83 -4.53
CA LEU A 59 -19.07 -1.25 -5.16
C LEU A 59 -18.38 -2.34 -4.33
N GLN A 60 -18.43 -2.23 -3.00
CA GLN A 60 -17.88 -3.26 -2.14
C GLN A 60 -18.64 -4.59 -2.22
N GLN A 61 -19.97 -4.57 -2.31
CA GLN A 61 -20.76 -5.77 -2.57
C GLN A 61 -20.42 -6.36 -3.93
N TYR A 62 -20.21 -5.52 -4.94
CA TYR A 62 -19.78 -5.96 -6.26
C TYR A 62 -18.41 -6.66 -6.22
N VAL A 63 -17.39 -6.07 -5.57
CA VAL A 63 -16.08 -6.69 -5.35
C VAL A 63 -16.20 -8.05 -4.64
N GLN A 64 -17.01 -8.13 -3.59
CA GLN A 64 -17.30 -9.40 -2.90
C GLN A 64 -17.94 -10.42 -3.84
N SER A 65 -18.92 -10.02 -4.64
CA SER A 65 -19.63 -10.93 -5.56
C SER A 65 -18.73 -11.51 -6.65
N VAL A 66 -17.79 -10.71 -7.18
CA VAL A 66 -16.80 -11.14 -8.17
C VAL A 66 -15.83 -12.12 -7.51
N GLY A 67 -15.30 -11.78 -6.33
CA GLY A 67 -14.42 -12.65 -5.56
C GLY A 67 -15.07 -13.99 -5.19
N ASP A 68 -16.32 -13.98 -4.73
CA ASP A 68 -17.07 -15.19 -4.40
C ASP A 68 -17.26 -16.10 -5.62
N ARG A 69 -17.45 -15.52 -6.81
CA ARG A 69 -17.55 -16.31 -8.06
C ARG A 69 -16.28 -17.09 -8.34
N VAL A 70 -15.12 -16.47 -8.12
CA VAL A 70 -13.81 -17.10 -8.30
C VAL A 70 -13.50 -18.08 -7.15
N ALA A 71 -13.86 -17.74 -5.92
CA ALA A 71 -13.62 -18.57 -4.73
C ALA A 71 -14.38 -19.91 -4.78
N ARG A 72 -15.61 -19.92 -5.31
CA ARG A 72 -16.44 -21.13 -5.44
C ARG A 72 -15.84 -22.22 -6.33
N VAL A 73 -14.90 -21.87 -7.21
CA VAL A 73 -14.26 -22.82 -8.12
C VAL A 73 -12.80 -23.10 -7.75
N SER A 74 -12.40 -22.70 -6.53
CA SER A 74 -11.04 -22.85 -6.04
C SER A 74 -10.76 -24.20 -5.38
N HIS A 75 -9.52 -24.45 -4.99
CA HIS A 75 -9.14 -25.67 -4.25
C HIS A 75 -9.51 -25.63 -2.75
N ARG A 76 -9.89 -24.47 -2.18
CA ARG A 76 -10.28 -24.32 -0.75
C ARG A 76 -11.65 -23.65 -0.59
N GLN A 77 -12.67 -24.21 -1.22
CA GLN A 77 -14.04 -23.68 -1.23
C GLN A 77 -14.73 -23.67 0.15
N ASN A 78 -14.18 -24.43 1.11
CA ASN A 78 -14.67 -24.53 2.47
C ASN A 78 -14.37 -23.29 3.34
N LEU A 79 -13.50 -22.39 2.89
CA LEU A 79 -13.20 -21.14 3.59
C LEU A 79 -14.28 -20.07 3.31
N ILE A 80 -14.55 -19.24 4.32
CA ILE A 80 -15.34 -18.02 4.12
C ILE A 80 -14.41 -16.90 3.68
N TYR A 81 -14.47 -16.53 2.40
CA TYR A 81 -13.65 -15.46 1.85
C TYR A 81 -14.25 -14.08 2.09
N ARG A 82 -13.39 -13.12 2.44
CA ARG A 82 -13.73 -11.70 2.64
C ARG A 82 -12.89 -10.86 1.70
N PHE A 83 -13.52 -10.28 0.69
CA PHE A 83 -12.88 -9.38 -0.25
C PHE A 83 -13.18 -7.94 0.18
N THR A 84 -12.16 -7.15 0.53
CA THR A 84 -12.35 -5.79 1.06
C THR A 84 -11.71 -4.76 0.13
N LEU A 85 -12.49 -3.77 -0.30
CA LEU A 85 -12.00 -2.60 -1.03
C LEU A 85 -11.50 -1.55 -0.03
N LEU A 86 -10.21 -1.20 -0.13
CA LEU A 86 -9.54 -0.23 0.73
C LEU A 86 -9.50 1.17 0.08
N ASP A 87 -9.76 2.20 0.89
CA ASP A 87 -9.52 3.61 0.57
C ASP A 87 -8.00 3.88 0.62
N SER A 88 -7.33 3.58 -0.48
CA SER A 88 -5.88 3.78 -0.62
C SER A 88 -5.55 4.08 -2.07
N THR A 89 -4.67 5.06 -2.28
CA THR A 89 -4.16 5.47 -3.59
C THR A 89 -3.10 4.52 -4.14
N GLN A 90 -2.53 3.66 -3.29
CA GLN A 90 -1.57 2.65 -3.70
C GLN A 90 -2.21 1.72 -4.71
N VAL A 91 -1.50 1.32 -5.76
CA VAL A 91 -1.91 0.25 -6.69
C VAL A 91 -1.52 -1.06 -6.01
N ASN A 92 -2.46 -1.69 -5.29
CA ASN A 92 -2.17 -2.89 -4.51
C ASN A 92 -3.37 -3.85 -4.38
N ALA A 93 -3.07 -5.13 -4.26
CA ALA A 93 -3.93 -6.15 -3.69
C ALA A 93 -3.06 -7.12 -2.87
N PHE A 94 -3.63 -7.71 -1.83
CA PHE A 94 -2.91 -8.69 -1.01
C PHE A 94 -3.88 -9.62 -0.26
N ALA A 95 -3.43 -10.84 0.00
CA ALA A 95 -4.13 -11.80 0.83
C ALA A 95 -3.47 -12.00 2.20
N LEU A 96 -4.30 -12.26 3.21
CA LEU A 96 -3.87 -12.77 4.51
C LEU A 96 -4.35 -14.23 4.67
N PRO A 97 -3.74 -14.99 5.60
CA PRO A 97 -4.19 -16.34 5.93
C PRO A 97 -5.69 -16.40 6.25
N GLY A 98 -6.32 -17.54 5.98
CA GLY A 98 -7.73 -17.76 6.35
C GLY A 98 -8.78 -17.00 5.54
N GLY A 99 -8.43 -16.53 4.34
CA GLY A 99 -9.41 -16.03 3.36
C GLY A 99 -9.74 -14.55 3.45
N TYR A 100 -8.83 -13.70 3.94
CA TYR A 100 -9.00 -12.24 3.86
C TYR A 100 -8.20 -11.70 2.67
N ILE A 101 -8.88 -11.10 1.71
CA ILE A 101 -8.27 -10.52 0.51
C ILE A 101 -8.62 -9.03 0.47
N TYR A 102 -7.63 -8.20 0.17
CA TYR A 102 -7.77 -6.76 0.07
C TYR A 102 -7.39 -6.30 -1.32
N ILE A 103 -8.14 -5.35 -1.86
CA ILE A 103 -7.80 -4.61 -3.07
C ILE A 103 -7.94 -3.13 -2.77
N THR A 104 -7.04 -2.30 -3.27
CA THR A 104 -7.14 -0.85 -3.10
C THR A 104 -7.92 -0.24 -4.25
N ARG A 105 -8.61 0.88 -4.00
CA ARG A 105 -9.17 1.69 -5.10
C ARG A 105 -8.10 2.18 -6.08
N GLY A 106 -6.87 2.37 -5.60
CA GLY A 106 -5.72 2.73 -6.42
C GLY A 106 -5.36 1.66 -7.45
N LEU A 107 -5.62 0.37 -7.23
CA LEU A 107 -5.52 -0.66 -8.28
C LEU A 107 -6.80 -0.75 -9.09
N LEU A 108 -7.96 -0.77 -8.44
CA LEU A 108 -9.27 -0.93 -9.09
C LEU A 108 -9.50 0.09 -10.22
N VAL A 109 -9.05 1.33 -10.04
CA VAL A 109 -9.23 2.41 -11.03
C VAL A 109 -8.52 2.17 -12.37
N TYR A 110 -7.47 1.34 -12.38
CA TYR A 110 -6.72 1.00 -13.59
C TYR A 110 -7.22 -0.24 -14.31
N LEU A 111 -8.13 -1.01 -13.69
CA LEU A 111 -8.75 -2.16 -14.34
C LEU A 111 -9.79 -1.68 -15.36
N ASN A 112 -9.97 -2.42 -16.46
CA ASN A 112 -10.86 -2.07 -17.56
C ASN A 112 -11.96 -3.11 -17.83
N SER A 113 -12.06 -4.15 -17.00
CA SER A 113 -13.12 -5.15 -17.07
C SER A 113 -13.31 -5.92 -15.77
N GLU A 114 -14.48 -6.54 -15.58
CA GLU A 114 -14.77 -7.44 -14.45
C GLU A 114 -13.79 -8.63 -14.44
N ALA A 115 -13.40 -9.10 -15.62
CA ALA A 115 -12.43 -10.19 -15.77
C ALA A 115 -11.04 -9.82 -15.23
N GLU A 116 -10.61 -8.56 -15.36
CA GLU A 116 -9.35 -8.09 -14.77
C GLU A 116 -9.44 -7.99 -13.25
N LEU A 117 -10.59 -7.55 -12.71
CA LEU A 117 -10.85 -7.61 -11.26
C LEU A 117 -10.81 -9.06 -10.76
N ALA A 118 -11.49 -9.97 -11.46
CA ALA A 118 -11.46 -11.40 -11.15
C ALA A 118 -10.03 -11.97 -11.23
N ALA A 119 -9.18 -11.46 -12.13
CA ALA A 119 -7.80 -11.93 -12.29
C ALA A 119 -6.94 -11.53 -11.09
N VAL A 120 -7.06 -10.28 -10.63
CA VAL A 120 -6.40 -9.81 -9.39
C VAL A 120 -6.86 -10.66 -8.21
N LEU A 121 -8.18 -10.81 -8.01
CA LEU A 121 -8.71 -11.56 -6.87
C LEU A 121 -8.38 -13.06 -6.95
N GLY A 122 -8.33 -13.62 -8.15
CA GLY A 122 -7.97 -15.02 -8.40
C GLY A 122 -6.50 -15.32 -8.10
N HIS A 123 -5.59 -14.39 -8.42
CA HIS A 123 -4.18 -14.49 -8.03
C HIS A 123 -4.02 -14.49 -6.50
N GLU A 124 -4.64 -13.52 -5.82
CA GLU A 124 -4.61 -13.44 -4.35
C GLU A 124 -5.23 -14.67 -3.67
N LEU A 125 -6.31 -15.18 -4.24
CA LEU A 125 -6.92 -16.43 -3.83
C LEU A 125 -5.97 -17.62 -4.01
N GLY A 126 -5.19 -17.65 -5.11
CA GLY A 126 -4.10 -18.59 -5.36
C GLY A 126 -3.17 -18.71 -4.16
N HIS A 127 -2.68 -17.58 -3.64
CA HIS A 127 -1.83 -17.55 -2.44
C HIS A 127 -2.48 -18.15 -1.19
N VAL A 128 -3.76 -17.88 -0.96
CA VAL A 128 -4.49 -18.46 0.18
C VAL A 128 -4.69 -19.96 -0.01
N THR A 129 -5.01 -20.39 -1.23
CA THR A 129 -5.28 -21.80 -1.55
C THR A 129 -4.03 -22.66 -1.42
N ALA A 130 -2.89 -22.16 -1.91
CA ALA A 130 -1.58 -22.80 -1.77
C ALA A 130 -0.88 -22.48 -0.43
N ARG A 131 -1.56 -21.78 0.50
CA ARG A 131 -1.08 -21.47 1.85
C ARG A 131 0.32 -20.81 1.88
N HIS A 132 0.66 -19.96 0.91
CA HIS A 132 2.03 -19.42 0.78
C HIS A 132 2.52 -18.65 2.01
N SER A 133 1.66 -17.83 2.64
CA SER A 133 2.05 -17.11 3.87
C SER A 133 2.39 -18.08 5.01
N VAL A 134 1.70 -19.23 5.07
CA VAL A 134 1.91 -20.25 6.10
C VAL A 134 3.21 -21.02 5.85
N ARG A 135 3.49 -21.38 4.59
CA ARG A 135 4.77 -21.98 4.19
C ARG A 135 5.94 -21.06 4.50
N GLN A 136 5.83 -19.78 4.12
CA GLN A 136 6.85 -18.77 4.37
C GLN A 136 7.08 -18.54 5.88
N HIS A 137 6.00 -18.52 6.67
CA HIS A 137 6.10 -18.44 8.14
C HIS A 137 6.78 -19.67 8.74
N SER A 138 6.43 -20.87 8.27
CA SER A 138 7.01 -22.13 8.76
C SER A 138 8.50 -22.21 8.43
N LEU A 139 8.90 -21.84 7.21
CA LEU A 139 10.30 -21.75 6.81
C LEU A 139 11.07 -20.77 7.70
N ALA A 140 10.56 -19.54 7.89
CA ALA A 140 11.21 -18.53 8.74
C ALA A 140 11.35 -18.99 10.20
N THR A 141 10.35 -19.68 10.74
CA THR A 141 10.38 -20.22 12.11
C THR A 141 11.44 -21.30 12.24
N THR A 142 11.53 -22.23 11.29
CA THR A 142 12.56 -23.28 11.26
C THR A 142 13.96 -22.72 11.10
N THR A 143 14.17 -21.69 10.25
CA THR A 143 15.50 -21.06 10.13
C THR A 143 15.94 -20.41 11.44
N ASN A 144 15.00 -19.80 12.17
CA ASN A 144 15.28 -19.23 13.50
C ASN A 144 15.61 -20.31 14.54
N ILE A 145 14.90 -21.44 14.52
CA ILE A 145 15.15 -22.58 15.42
C ILE A 145 16.52 -23.23 15.11
N ILE A 146 16.83 -23.49 13.83
CA ILE A 146 18.13 -24.05 13.42
C ILE A 146 19.27 -23.09 13.75
N GLY A 147 19.10 -21.79 13.49
CA GLY A 147 20.07 -20.77 13.89
C GLY A 147 20.31 -20.73 15.41
N SER A 148 19.27 -20.93 16.21
CA SER A 148 19.38 -21.00 17.68
C SER A 148 20.08 -22.29 18.16
N LEU A 149 19.90 -23.42 17.47
CA LEU A 149 20.58 -24.68 17.79
C LEU A 149 22.07 -24.64 17.41
N ILE A 150 22.43 -24.01 16.29
CA ILE A 150 23.83 -23.78 15.91
C ILE A 150 24.53 -22.85 16.90
N ALA A 151 23.86 -21.78 17.35
CA ALA A 151 24.38 -20.87 18.37
C ALA A 151 24.55 -21.55 19.74
N ALA A 152 23.61 -22.44 20.12
CA ALA A 152 23.72 -23.25 21.34
C ALA A 152 24.88 -24.25 21.30
N ALA A 153 25.26 -24.75 20.12
CA ALA A 153 26.39 -25.66 19.94
C ALA A 153 27.77 -24.96 19.87
N SER A 154 27.81 -23.63 19.65
CA SER A 154 29.06 -22.87 19.43
C SER A 154 29.36 -21.82 20.51
N GLY A 155 28.55 -21.74 21.58
CA GLY A 155 28.84 -20.93 22.78
C GLY A 155 28.72 -19.42 22.60
N VAL A 156 28.25 -18.93 21.46
CA VAL A 156 28.06 -17.49 21.19
C VAL A 156 26.60 -17.12 21.46
N GLN A 157 26.34 -16.45 22.58
CA GLN A 157 24.99 -15.96 22.90
C GLN A 157 24.67 -14.64 22.17
N GLY A 158 23.61 -14.68 21.36
CA GLY A 158 22.51 -13.73 21.51
C GLY A 158 22.58 -12.41 20.72
N ALA A 159 22.42 -12.47 19.40
CA ALA A 159 21.97 -11.32 18.60
C ALA A 159 20.76 -11.76 17.75
N GLY A 160 19.57 -11.21 18.01
CA GLY A 160 18.48 -11.40 17.05
C GLY A 160 17.03 -11.18 17.48
N GLN A 161 16.73 -10.83 18.74
CA GLN A 161 15.33 -10.88 19.21
C GLN A 161 14.56 -9.54 19.28
N LEU A 162 15.09 -8.42 18.77
CA LEU A 162 14.40 -7.11 18.89
C LEU A 162 13.95 -6.46 17.57
N THR A 163 14.08 -7.14 16.43
CA THR A 163 13.75 -6.57 15.11
C THR A 163 12.36 -6.96 14.56
N ASN A 164 11.62 -7.86 15.22
CA ASN A 164 10.53 -8.62 14.56
C ASN A 164 9.08 -8.19 14.85
N MET A 165 8.79 -7.14 15.63
CA MET A 165 7.38 -6.82 15.95
C MET A 165 6.72 -5.78 15.01
N LEU A 166 7.49 -5.03 14.24
CA LEU A 166 6.98 -4.07 13.23
C LEU A 166 7.25 -4.50 11.77
N GLY A 167 7.97 -5.61 11.58
CA GLY A 167 8.32 -6.21 10.29
C GLY A 167 7.80 -7.63 10.13
N THR A 168 6.57 -7.88 10.61
CA THR A 168 5.89 -9.18 10.53
C THR A 168 5.94 -9.69 9.11
N GLY A 169 6.69 -10.77 8.86
CA GLY A 169 7.02 -11.33 7.54
C GLY A 169 5.83 -11.84 6.70
N ILE A 170 4.62 -11.39 6.99
CA ILE A 170 3.35 -11.69 6.32
C ILE A 170 3.07 -10.70 5.19
N VAL A 171 3.73 -9.53 5.19
CA VAL A 171 3.74 -8.56 4.09
C VAL A 171 5.14 -8.48 3.47
N ARG A 172 5.80 -9.64 3.29
CA ARG A 172 7.04 -9.75 2.52
C ARG A 172 6.71 -10.31 1.14
N GLY A 173 7.54 -9.97 0.16
CA GLY A 173 7.69 -10.68 -1.11
C GLY A 173 7.49 -12.19 -0.99
N TYR A 174 6.65 -12.76 -1.82
CA TYR A 174 6.70 -14.19 -2.12
C TYR A 174 7.84 -14.48 -3.09
N GLY A 175 8.40 -15.68 -2.97
CA GLY A 175 9.41 -16.19 -3.90
C GLY A 175 8.85 -16.40 -5.30
N ARG A 176 9.73 -16.52 -6.30
CA ARG A 176 9.33 -16.71 -7.70
C ARG A 176 8.43 -17.93 -7.88
N GLU A 177 8.70 -19.02 -7.17
CA GLU A 177 7.90 -20.25 -7.24
C GLU A 177 6.44 -20.06 -6.79
N HIS A 178 6.21 -19.38 -5.67
CA HIS A 178 4.88 -19.07 -5.16
C HIS A 178 4.06 -18.21 -6.12
N GLU A 179 4.73 -17.39 -6.91
CA GLU A 179 4.10 -16.42 -7.80
C GLU A 179 3.65 -17.07 -9.09
N LEU A 180 4.48 -17.98 -9.59
CA LEU A 180 4.13 -18.85 -10.71
C LEU A 180 2.99 -19.80 -10.33
N GLU A 181 3.01 -20.36 -9.11
CA GLU A 181 1.90 -21.19 -8.60
C GLU A 181 0.61 -20.36 -8.51
N ALA A 182 0.67 -19.15 -7.95
CA ALA A 182 -0.50 -18.27 -7.84
C ALA A 182 -1.03 -17.75 -9.19
N ASP A 183 -0.16 -17.42 -10.14
CA ASP A 183 -0.55 -17.04 -11.50
C ASP A 183 -1.24 -18.21 -12.22
N GLY A 184 -0.70 -19.42 -12.10
CA GLY A 184 -1.29 -20.64 -12.66
C GLY A 184 -2.68 -20.94 -12.07
N LEU A 185 -2.80 -20.89 -10.75
CA LEU A 185 -4.07 -21.08 -10.05
C LEU A 185 -5.07 -19.97 -10.39
N GLY A 186 -4.62 -18.71 -10.43
CA GLY A 186 -5.45 -17.57 -10.81
C GLY A 186 -6.04 -17.74 -12.22
N VAL A 187 -5.24 -18.17 -13.20
CA VAL A 187 -5.72 -18.47 -14.56
C VAL A 187 -6.71 -19.63 -14.56
N GLN A 188 -6.45 -20.70 -13.81
CA GLN A 188 -7.36 -21.82 -13.68
C GLN A 188 -8.71 -21.38 -13.08
N TYR A 189 -8.70 -20.59 -12.01
CA TYR A 189 -9.91 -20.09 -11.35
C TYR A 189 -10.71 -19.14 -12.26
N LEU A 190 -10.03 -18.30 -13.06
CA LEU A 190 -10.68 -17.48 -14.06
C LEU A 190 -11.46 -18.33 -15.07
N ILE A 191 -10.81 -19.32 -15.67
CA ILE A 191 -11.42 -20.21 -16.66
C ILE A 191 -12.63 -20.94 -16.05
N ASN A 192 -12.46 -21.53 -14.86
CA ASN A 192 -13.52 -22.27 -14.18
C ASN A 192 -14.70 -21.37 -13.78
N ALA A 193 -14.45 -20.09 -13.48
CA ALA A 193 -15.49 -19.11 -13.14
C ALA A 193 -16.14 -18.46 -14.38
N GLY A 194 -15.76 -18.86 -15.60
CA GLY A 194 -16.30 -18.34 -16.85
C GLY A 194 -15.68 -17.02 -17.32
N TYR A 195 -14.56 -16.59 -16.73
CA TYR A 195 -13.81 -15.42 -17.17
C TYR A 195 -12.73 -15.80 -18.19
N ARG A 196 -12.36 -14.83 -19.03
CA ARG A 196 -11.28 -14.98 -20.00
C ARG A 196 -9.91 -15.02 -19.32
N ALA A 197 -9.10 -16.05 -19.61
CA ALA A 197 -7.73 -16.18 -19.12
C ALA A 197 -6.83 -14.99 -19.52
N SER A 198 -7.13 -14.34 -20.66
CA SER A 198 -6.42 -13.15 -21.15
C SER A 198 -6.45 -11.96 -20.20
N ALA A 199 -7.35 -11.94 -19.22
CA ALA A 199 -7.41 -10.88 -18.22
C ALA A 199 -6.19 -10.86 -17.30
N MET A 200 -5.60 -12.02 -16.96
CA MET A 200 -4.38 -12.08 -16.15
C MET A 200 -3.23 -11.34 -16.83
N ARG A 201 -3.06 -11.57 -18.14
CA ARG A 201 -2.06 -10.87 -18.96
C ARG A 201 -2.30 -9.36 -19.01
N GLN A 202 -3.55 -8.90 -19.07
CA GLN A 202 -3.86 -7.47 -19.09
C GLN A 202 -3.58 -6.80 -17.74
N VAL A 203 -3.85 -7.48 -16.62
CA VAL A 203 -3.47 -7.00 -15.29
C VAL A 203 -1.95 -6.86 -15.20
N ILE A 204 -1.19 -7.89 -15.57
CA ILE A 204 0.28 -7.84 -15.57
C ILE A 204 0.80 -6.71 -16.49
N SER A 205 0.19 -6.52 -17.67
CA SER A 205 0.53 -5.41 -18.56
C SER A 205 0.23 -4.04 -17.95
N THR A 206 -0.91 -3.90 -17.26
CA THR A 206 -1.29 -2.67 -16.54
C THR A 206 -0.27 -2.35 -15.45
N LEU A 207 0.13 -3.36 -14.69
CA LEU A 207 1.14 -3.28 -13.66
C LEU A 207 2.52 -2.89 -14.24
N LYS A 208 2.96 -3.53 -15.32
CA LYS A 208 4.18 -3.15 -16.04
C LYS A 208 4.15 -1.71 -16.54
N ASN A 209 3.02 -1.24 -17.05
CA ASN A 209 2.87 0.13 -17.51
C ASN A 209 2.99 1.15 -16.35
N GLN A 210 2.47 0.83 -15.16
CA GLN A 210 2.68 1.65 -13.95
C GLN A 210 4.16 1.71 -13.56
N GLU A 211 4.87 0.60 -13.63
CA GLU A 211 6.30 0.53 -13.35
C GLU A 211 7.12 1.38 -14.33
N LEU A 212 6.84 1.29 -15.64
CA LEU A 212 7.49 2.10 -16.67
C LEU A 212 7.22 3.59 -16.47
N PHE A 213 6.00 3.95 -16.07
CA PHE A 213 5.67 5.33 -15.75
C PHE A 213 6.40 5.83 -14.50
N ASP A 214 6.52 5.04 -13.42
CA ASP A 214 7.31 5.45 -12.25
C ASP A 214 8.80 5.61 -12.61
N LYS A 215 9.36 4.70 -13.41
CA LYS A 215 10.74 4.84 -13.94
C LYS A 215 10.92 6.15 -14.69
N LYS A 216 9.97 6.52 -15.56
CA LYS A 216 9.97 7.81 -16.25
C LYS A 216 9.98 8.98 -15.25
N LEU A 217 9.07 8.97 -14.27
CA LEU A 217 9.00 10.02 -13.23
C LEU A 217 10.27 10.09 -12.39
N ALA A 218 10.88 8.95 -12.09
CA ALA A 218 12.09 8.87 -11.27
C ALA A 218 13.28 9.55 -11.95
N ILE A 219 13.47 9.26 -13.24
CA ILE A 219 14.50 9.90 -14.08
C ILE A 219 14.29 11.42 -14.12
N GLU A 220 13.06 11.88 -14.36
CA GLU A 220 12.75 13.31 -14.40
C GLU A 220 12.96 14.02 -13.05
N GLN A 221 12.76 13.30 -11.95
CA GLN A 221 12.89 13.82 -10.59
C GLN A 221 14.31 13.64 -10.01
N GLY A 222 15.24 13.02 -10.75
CA GLY A 222 16.58 12.71 -10.27
C GLY A 222 16.60 11.80 -9.04
N ARG A 223 15.59 10.93 -8.89
CA ARG A 223 15.50 9.94 -7.80
C ARG A 223 15.63 8.53 -8.36
N GLU A 224 15.94 7.59 -7.49
CA GLU A 224 15.78 6.17 -7.83
C GLU A 224 14.30 5.83 -8.09
N PRO A 225 14.00 4.96 -9.08
CA PRO A 225 12.67 4.41 -9.25
C PRO A 225 12.16 3.79 -7.95
N ARG A 226 10.92 4.10 -7.60
CA ARG A 226 10.27 3.45 -6.47
C ARG A 226 9.93 2.05 -6.96
N ALA A 227 10.53 1.02 -6.39
CA ALA A 227 9.95 -0.30 -6.45
C ALA A 227 8.55 -0.17 -5.82
N TYR A 228 7.51 -0.22 -6.65
CA TYR A 228 6.20 0.23 -6.24
C TYR A 228 5.65 -0.76 -5.19
N HIS A 229 5.58 -0.31 -3.92
CA HIS A 229 5.41 -1.18 -2.75
C HIS A 229 4.00 -1.78 -2.56
N GLY A 230 3.16 -1.69 -3.59
CA GLY A 230 1.85 -2.30 -3.62
C GLY A 230 1.96 -3.74 -4.11
N VAL A 231 1.88 -3.92 -5.43
CA VAL A 231 1.97 -5.23 -6.09
C VAL A 231 3.42 -5.69 -6.38
N PHE A 232 4.45 -4.85 -6.20
CA PHE A 232 5.84 -5.19 -6.61
C PHE A 232 6.83 -5.38 -5.46
N SER A 233 6.45 -5.03 -4.22
CA SER A 233 7.26 -5.44 -3.06
C SER A 233 6.86 -6.80 -2.51
N THR A 234 5.64 -7.26 -2.81
CA THR A 234 5.15 -8.58 -2.43
C THR A 234 5.30 -9.63 -3.54
N HIS A 235 5.63 -9.25 -4.79
CA HIS A 235 5.69 -10.16 -5.95
C HIS A 235 6.90 -9.81 -6.86
N PRO A 236 7.50 -10.77 -7.59
CA PRO A 236 8.67 -10.64 -8.46
C PRO A 236 8.36 -9.90 -9.77
N ASP A 237 9.41 -9.69 -10.57
CA ASP A 237 9.43 -8.89 -11.79
C ASP A 237 8.34 -9.26 -12.84
N ASN A 238 7.66 -8.23 -13.36
CA ASN A 238 6.53 -8.36 -14.29
C ASN A 238 6.91 -9.00 -15.63
N ASP A 239 8.15 -8.81 -16.09
CA ASP A 239 8.55 -9.33 -17.40
C ASP A 239 8.58 -10.86 -17.37
N THR A 240 9.07 -11.42 -16.27
CA THR A 240 9.08 -12.87 -16.05
C THR A 240 7.67 -13.44 -15.97
N ARG A 241 6.78 -12.79 -15.19
CA ARG A 241 5.38 -13.21 -15.06
C ARG A 241 4.65 -13.13 -16.39
N LEU A 242 4.84 -12.05 -17.15
CA LEU A 242 4.22 -11.87 -18.46
C LEU A 242 4.69 -12.94 -19.46
N GLN A 243 5.99 -13.20 -19.55
CA GLN A 243 6.54 -14.25 -20.40
C GLN A 243 5.96 -15.62 -20.05
N GLN A 244 5.80 -15.92 -18.75
CA GLN A 244 5.26 -17.20 -18.34
C GLN A 244 3.78 -17.34 -18.67
N VAL A 245 2.96 -16.32 -18.39
CA VAL A 245 1.54 -16.33 -18.75
C VAL A 245 1.35 -16.46 -20.26
N LEU A 246 2.26 -15.89 -21.06
CA LEU A 246 2.28 -16.05 -22.52
C LEU A 246 2.72 -17.45 -22.97
N SER A 247 3.58 -18.13 -22.21
CA SER A 247 4.15 -19.44 -22.56
C SER A 247 3.35 -20.63 -22.01
N GLY A 248 2.48 -20.39 -21.02
CA GLY A 248 1.63 -21.43 -20.42
C GLY A 248 0.51 -21.91 -21.34
N ALA A 249 0.09 -23.17 -21.15
CA ALA A 249 -0.91 -23.87 -21.97
C ALA A 249 -2.31 -23.19 -22.04
N GLY A 250 -2.57 -22.16 -21.22
CA GLY A 250 -3.78 -21.33 -21.26
C GLY A 250 -3.76 -20.18 -22.26
N ALA A 251 -2.65 -19.95 -22.98
CA ALA A 251 -2.56 -18.92 -24.01
C ALA A 251 -3.50 -19.17 -25.21
N SER A 252 -3.87 -20.43 -25.44
CA SER A 252 -4.70 -20.87 -26.58
C SER A 252 -6.16 -21.13 -26.24
N SER A 253 -6.54 -21.17 -24.95
CA SER A 253 -7.95 -21.27 -24.54
C SER A 253 -8.62 -19.89 -24.61
N VAL A 254 -8.76 -19.43 -25.86
CA VAL A 254 -9.64 -18.34 -26.27
C VAL A 254 -11.08 -18.81 -26.04
N VAL A 255 -11.55 -18.75 -24.80
CA VAL A 255 -12.99 -18.71 -24.56
C VAL A 255 -13.45 -17.34 -25.03
N SER A 256 -14.27 -17.35 -26.08
CA SER A 256 -14.94 -16.20 -26.69
C SER A 256 -15.63 -15.33 -25.63
N GLY A 257 -14.91 -14.32 -25.14
CA GLY A 257 -15.46 -13.18 -24.42
C GLY A 257 -15.54 -12.00 -25.38
N THR A 258 -16.65 -11.25 -25.34
CA THR A 258 -16.96 -10.12 -26.23
C THR A 258 -15.73 -9.26 -26.53
N THR A 259 -15.42 -9.09 -27.82
CA THR A 259 -14.33 -8.27 -28.37
C THR A 259 -14.52 -6.76 -28.20
N GLY A 260 -15.28 -6.35 -27.18
CA GLY A 260 -15.66 -4.98 -26.88
C GLY A 260 -15.34 -4.59 -25.45
N GLN A 261 -15.43 -3.30 -25.18
CA GLN A 261 -15.20 -2.74 -23.87
C GLN A 261 -16.27 -3.21 -22.86
N ASP A 262 -15.85 -3.58 -21.66
CA ASP A 262 -16.76 -3.95 -20.57
C ASP A 262 -17.39 -2.70 -19.94
N THR A 263 -18.37 -2.13 -20.65
CA THR A 263 -19.04 -0.90 -20.21
C THR A 263 -19.84 -1.07 -18.92
N THR A 264 -20.23 -2.31 -18.57
CA THR A 264 -20.91 -2.61 -17.31
C THR A 264 -19.95 -2.42 -16.15
N PHE A 265 -18.76 -3.03 -16.23
CA PHE A 265 -17.71 -2.82 -15.24
C PHE A 265 -17.31 -1.34 -15.13
N LEU A 266 -17.11 -0.66 -16.27
CA LEU A 266 -16.72 0.75 -16.25
C LEU A 266 -17.74 1.63 -15.51
N LYS A 267 -19.05 1.39 -15.70
CA LYS A 267 -20.11 2.08 -14.97
C LYS A 267 -20.09 1.77 -13.47
N LYS A 268 -19.69 0.56 -13.06
CA LYS A 268 -19.55 0.21 -11.63
C LYS A 268 -18.42 0.97 -10.94
N ILE A 269 -17.42 1.43 -11.68
CA ILE A 269 -16.31 2.24 -11.15
C ILE A 269 -16.41 3.72 -11.52
N GLU A 270 -17.53 4.15 -12.11
CA GLU A 270 -17.82 5.56 -12.31
C GLU A 270 -17.97 6.25 -10.93
N SER A 271 -17.46 7.47 -10.80
CA SER A 271 -17.38 8.18 -9.52
C SER A 271 -16.47 7.54 -8.45
N LEU A 272 -15.61 6.59 -8.84
CA LEU A 272 -14.53 6.13 -7.98
C LEU A 272 -13.56 7.30 -7.70
N THR A 273 -13.15 7.49 -6.45
CA THR A 273 -12.16 8.51 -6.10
C THR A 273 -10.79 8.21 -6.71
N PHE A 274 -10.25 9.17 -7.45
CA PHE A 274 -8.91 9.15 -8.04
C PHE A 274 -7.93 10.01 -7.22
N GLY A 275 -6.78 9.46 -6.84
CA GLY A 275 -5.82 10.16 -5.98
C GLY A 275 -6.34 10.34 -4.55
N ASP A 276 -5.93 11.39 -3.85
CA ASP A 276 -6.32 11.58 -2.45
C ASP A 276 -7.84 11.73 -2.23
N SER A 277 -8.34 11.23 -1.10
CA SER A 277 -9.75 11.38 -0.66
C SER A 277 -9.91 12.54 0.34
N GLU A 278 -11.10 13.15 0.40
CA GLU A 278 -11.37 14.25 1.35
C GLU A 278 -11.19 13.84 2.82
N LYS A 279 -11.48 12.56 3.12
CA LYS A 279 -11.40 11.99 4.47
C LYS A 279 -9.97 11.82 4.98
N ASP A 280 -9.02 11.55 4.09
CA ASP A 280 -7.60 11.45 4.43
C ASP A 280 -6.83 12.76 4.14
N GLY A 281 -7.52 13.75 3.57
CA GLY A 281 -6.95 15.01 3.12
C GLY A 281 -6.34 14.91 1.73
N ILE A 282 -6.15 16.06 1.08
CA ILE A 282 -5.92 16.20 -0.35
C ILE A 282 -4.62 16.96 -0.61
N ILE A 283 -3.78 16.43 -1.50
CA ILE A 283 -2.59 17.10 -2.00
C ILE A 283 -2.89 17.77 -3.36
N ARG A 284 -2.50 19.04 -3.49
CA ARG A 284 -2.45 19.77 -4.76
C ARG A 284 -1.11 20.49 -4.88
N GLY A 285 -0.25 20.00 -5.77
CA GLY A 285 1.13 20.45 -5.86
C GLY A 285 1.85 20.25 -4.52
N ARG A 286 2.30 21.34 -3.90
CA ARG A 286 2.97 21.33 -2.59
C ARG A 286 2.05 21.60 -1.39
N HIS A 287 0.75 21.73 -1.63
CA HIS A 287 -0.23 22.06 -0.60
C HIS A 287 -1.03 20.84 -0.19
N PHE A 288 -1.19 20.65 1.11
CA PHE A 288 -2.09 19.68 1.70
C PHE A 288 -3.29 20.39 2.32
N TYR A 289 -4.47 19.83 2.14
CA TYR A 289 -5.73 20.35 2.66
C TYR A 289 -6.50 19.23 3.35
N HIS A 290 -7.03 19.48 4.54
CA HIS A 290 -7.90 18.53 5.21
C HIS A 290 -9.26 19.18 5.51
N PRO A 291 -10.29 18.96 4.67
CA PRO A 291 -11.60 19.59 4.80
C PRO A 291 -12.26 19.40 6.16
N GLU A 292 -12.34 18.15 6.64
CA GLU A 292 -13.00 17.80 7.91
C GLU A 292 -12.27 18.41 9.12
N MET A 293 -10.94 18.25 9.17
CA MET A 293 -10.14 18.84 10.24
C MET A 293 -9.96 20.36 10.13
N ASN A 294 -10.35 20.95 9.01
CA ASN A 294 -10.30 22.38 8.72
C ASN A 294 -8.89 23.00 8.80
N PHE A 295 -7.88 22.35 8.20
CA PHE A 295 -6.54 22.94 8.09
C PHE A 295 -5.88 22.70 6.73
N LYS A 296 -4.87 23.51 6.44
CA LYS A 296 -3.93 23.31 5.35
C LYS A 296 -2.48 23.44 5.81
N LEU A 297 -1.59 22.86 5.02
CA LEU A 297 -0.15 22.93 5.20
C LEU A 297 0.53 23.03 3.84
N THR A 298 1.60 23.81 3.74
CA THR A 298 2.43 23.90 2.53
C THR A 298 3.79 23.29 2.81
N PHE A 299 4.20 22.33 1.97
CA PHE A 299 5.50 21.67 2.06
C PHE A 299 6.57 22.43 1.25
N PRO A 300 7.86 22.16 1.51
CA PRO A 300 8.93 22.76 0.72
C PRO A 300 8.84 22.33 -0.75
N SER A 301 9.37 23.17 -1.64
CA SER A 301 9.44 22.85 -3.06
C SER A 301 10.28 21.59 -3.29
N GLN A 302 9.88 20.77 -4.27
CA GLN A 302 10.56 19.52 -4.66
C GLN A 302 10.53 18.39 -3.61
N TRP A 303 9.89 18.60 -2.45
CA TRP A 303 9.68 17.51 -1.51
C TRP A 303 8.53 16.62 -1.97
N LEU A 304 8.73 15.31 -1.85
CA LEU A 304 7.76 14.29 -2.18
C LEU A 304 6.83 14.10 -0.98
N ILE A 305 5.58 14.49 -1.13
CA ILE A 305 4.56 14.37 -0.09
C ILE A 305 3.95 12.97 -0.15
N LEU A 306 3.78 12.34 1.02
CA LEU A 306 3.10 11.08 1.21
C LEU A 306 1.98 11.26 2.22
N ASN A 307 0.74 11.13 1.74
CA ASN A 307 -0.43 11.13 2.60
C ASN A 307 -0.70 9.72 3.15
N LYS A 308 -0.92 9.62 4.47
CA LYS A 308 -1.31 8.38 5.15
C LYS A 308 -2.53 8.67 6.04
N PRO A 309 -3.37 7.66 6.34
CA PRO A 309 -4.59 7.87 7.13
C PRO A 309 -4.38 8.54 8.51
N ASN A 310 -3.20 8.37 9.13
CA ASN A 310 -2.88 8.91 10.45
C ASN A 310 -1.67 9.87 10.47
N ALA A 311 -1.09 10.19 9.32
CA ALA A 311 0.08 11.05 9.24
C ALA A 311 0.26 11.60 7.83
N ILE A 312 0.79 12.82 7.73
CA ILE A 312 1.34 13.31 6.47
C ILE A 312 2.85 13.45 6.58
N ALA A 313 3.57 12.88 5.63
CA ALA A 313 5.01 12.94 5.56
C ALA A 313 5.45 13.62 4.27
N ALA A 314 6.65 14.19 4.28
CA ALA A 314 7.32 14.65 3.09
C ALA A 314 8.82 14.39 3.21
N SER A 315 9.45 14.00 2.11
CA SER A 315 10.89 13.78 2.05
C SER A 315 11.52 14.50 0.87
N THR A 316 12.82 14.75 0.92
CA THR A 316 13.57 15.10 -0.29
C THR A 316 13.56 13.92 -1.29
N PRO A 317 13.77 14.17 -2.59
CA PRO A 317 13.81 13.10 -3.60
C PRO A 317 14.84 12.00 -3.30
N ASN A 318 15.99 12.39 -2.74
CA ASN A 318 17.08 11.49 -2.36
C ASN A 318 16.88 10.84 -0.98
N ASN A 319 15.74 11.07 -0.32
CA ASN A 319 15.43 10.58 1.02
C ASN A 319 16.53 10.89 2.07
N ASP A 320 17.16 12.06 1.96
CA ASP A 320 18.18 12.54 2.91
C ASP A 320 17.63 13.57 3.91
N ALA A 321 16.38 13.99 3.76
CA ALA A 321 15.62 14.73 4.75
C ALA A 321 14.15 14.30 4.77
N LEU A 322 13.55 14.39 5.95
CA LEU A 322 12.18 13.97 6.23
C LEU A 322 11.50 14.98 7.14
N MET A 323 10.22 15.22 6.88
CA MET A 323 9.28 15.93 7.74
C MET A 323 8.01 15.08 7.87
N GLN A 324 7.43 15.03 9.06
CA GLN A 324 6.18 14.34 9.33
C GLN A 324 5.32 15.21 10.23
N LEU A 325 4.01 15.18 9.98
CA LEU A 325 2.98 15.70 10.85
C LEU A 325 2.05 14.56 11.27
N THR A 326 1.85 14.41 12.57
CA THR A 326 0.83 13.54 13.18
C THR A 326 -0.15 14.36 14.00
N LEU A 327 -1.29 13.75 14.32
CA LEU A 327 -2.33 14.34 15.15
C LEU A 327 -2.43 13.55 16.46
N GLU A 328 -2.46 14.27 17.58
CA GLU A 328 -2.64 13.71 18.91
C GLU A 328 -3.81 14.40 19.63
N ASP A 329 -4.52 13.66 20.47
CA ASP A 329 -5.51 14.23 21.38
C ASP A 329 -4.80 14.80 22.61
N LEU A 330 -5.10 16.07 22.93
CA LEU A 330 -4.60 16.76 24.11
C LEU A 330 -4.98 16.02 25.39
N ASN A 331 -6.23 15.56 25.52
CA ASN A 331 -6.84 14.88 26.67
C ASN A 331 -6.72 15.59 28.03
N LYS A 332 -5.90 16.64 28.15
CA LYS A 332 -5.63 17.43 29.36
C LYS A 332 -5.38 18.89 28.95
N LYS A 333 -5.78 19.82 29.82
CA LYS A 333 -5.47 21.24 29.69
C LYS A 333 -4.02 21.49 30.11
N ILE A 334 -3.09 21.28 29.20
CA ILE A 334 -1.65 21.54 29.37
C ILE A 334 -1.17 22.53 28.32
N THR A 335 -0.04 23.18 28.53
CA THR A 335 0.60 24.05 27.52
C THR A 335 1.32 23.23 26.45
N PRO A 336 1.60 23.79 25.26
CA PRO A 336 2.43 23.11 24.25
C PRO A 336 3.82 22.69 24.75
N LYS A 337 4.42 23.48 25.67
CA LYS A 337 5.69 23.12 26.31
C LYS A 337 5.56 21.90 27.20
N GLU A 338 4.54 21.87 28.07
CA GLU A 338 4.26 20.73 28.94
C GLU A 338 3.94 19.47 28.14
N PHE A 339 3.15 19.59 27.06
CA PHE A 339 2.86 18.47 26.17
C PHE A 339 4.14 17.85 25.60
N LEU A 340 5.06 18.67 25.11
CA LEU A 340 6.35 18.19 24.61
C LEU A 340 7.14 17.43 25.69
N ARG A 341 7.08 17.89 26.95
CA ARG A 341 7.79 17.28 28.08
C ARG A 341 7.14 15.98 28.57
N THR A 342 5.82 15.98 28.75
CA THR A 342 5.10 14.89 29.42
C THR A 342 4.51 13.86 28.46
N ARG A 343 3.99 14.28 27.30
CA ARG A 343 3.36 13.38 26.33
C ARG A 343 4.35 12.82 25.32
N LEU A 344 5.31 13.64 24.88
CA LEU A 344 6.37 13.19 23.96
C LEU A 344 7.65 12.72 24.68
N GLY A 345 7.70 12.85 26.01
CA GLY A 345 8.85 12.41 26.81
C GLY A 345 10.15 13.18 26.53
N ILE A 346 10.08 14.34 25.90
CA ILE A 346 11.26 15.11 25.52
C ILE A 346 11.70 15.95 26.71
N THR A 347 12.74 15.52 27.44
CA THR A 347 13.24 16.23 28.63
C THR A 347 14.55 16.99 28.39
N LYS A 348 15.36 16.55 27.44
CA LYS A 348 16.64 17.18 27.05
C LYS A 348 16.52 17.81 25.66
N THR A 349 16.83 19.09 25.56
CA THR A 349 16.75 19.87 24.30
C THR A 349 18.03 20.63 24.05
N LEU A 350 18.48 20.69 22.79
CA LEU A 350 19.58 21.54 22.34
C LEU A 350 19.17 23.02 22.24
N SER A 351 17.93 23.25 21.85
CA SER A 351 17.31 24.57 21.76
C SER A 351 15.81 24.42 21.84
N GLU A 352 15.12 25.36 22.47
CA GLU A 352 13.67 25.39 22.49
C GLU A 352 13.15 26.81 22.62
N LYS A 353 11.93 27.05 22.11
CA LYS A 353 11.25 28.33 22.26
C LYS A 353 9.75 28.21 21.97
N PRO A 354 8.91 29.07 22.57
CA PRO A 354 7.54 29.23 22.12
C PRO A 354 7.49 29.82 20.71
N PHE A 355 6.40 29.55 20.00
CA PHE A 355 6.06 30.23 18.75
C PHE A 355 4.55 30.23 18.55
N SER A 356 4.08 30.97 17.54
CA SER A 356 2.69 30.95 17.13
C SER A 356 2.58 30.74 15.62
N VAL A 357 1.45 30.16 15.21
CA VAL A 357 1.04 30.13 13.81
C VAL A 357 -0.33 30.80 13.70
N GLY A 358 -0.35 32.03 13.21
CA GLY A 358 -1.51 32.90 13.37
C GLY A 358 -1.84 33.08 14.86
N GLN A 359 -3.04 32.70 15.26
CA GLN A 359 -3.51 32.74 16.66
C GLN A 359 -3.25 31.42 17.43
N LEU A 360 -2.70 30.40 16.77
CA LEU A 360 -2.49 29.09 17.38
C LEU A 360 -1.20 29.08 18.19
N ALA A 361 -1.29 28.65 19.45
CA ALA A 361 -0.15 28.50 20.33
C ALA A 361 0.68 27.27 19.94
N GLY A 362 2.00 27.41 19.95
CA GLY A 362 2.92 26.33 19.68
C GLY A 362 4.20 26.39 20.48
N TYR A 363 4.91 25.27 20.51
CA TYR A 363 6.25 25.17 21.11
C TYR A 363 7.14 24.30 20.23
N GLN A 364 8.40 24.68 20.09
CA GLN A 364 9.35 23.96 19.25
C GLN A 364 10.65 23.70 20.00
N ALA A 365 11.30 22.59 19.66
CA ALA A 365 12.58 22.20 20.18
C ALA A 365 13.45 21.54 19.10
N ILE A 366 14.76 21.59 19.30
CA ILE A 366 15.73 20.70 18.64
C ILE A 366 16.25 19.74 19.71
N VAL A 367 16.32 18.46 19.37
CA VAL A 367 16.86 17.41 20.23
C VAL A 367 17.89 16.58 19.47
N ASN A 368 18.73 15.84 20.19
CA ASN A 368 19.41 14.68 19.60
C ASN A 368 18.55 13.44 19.86
N GLY A 369 18.38 12.58 18.87
CA GLY A 369 17.59 11.36 19.03
C GLY A 369 17.75 10.37 17.88
N LYS A 370 17.08 9.23 18.03
CA LYS A 370 17.04 8.19 17.00
C LYS A 370 16.18 8.67 15.84
N THR A 371 16.71 8.54 14.63
CA THR A 371 16.07 8.90 13.37
C THR A 371 16.07 7.69 12.43
N PRO A 372 15.33 7.74 11.30
CA PRO A 372 15.44 6.70 10.26
C PRO A 372 16.85 6.52 9.69
N TYR A 373 17.74 7.50 9.89
CA TYR A 373 19.11 7.50 9.38
C TYR A 373 20.16 7.19 10.46
N GLY A 374 19.74 6.77 11.65
CA GLY A 374 20.61 6.60 12.82
C GLY A 374 20.45 7.73 13.84
N GLN A 375 21.45 7.97 14.68
CA GLN A 375 21.42 9.07 15.65
C GLN A 375 21.63 10.42 14.95
N GLY A 376 20.82 11.42 15.28
CA GLY A 376 20.92 12.73 14.65
C GLY A 376 20.12 13.81 15.35
N LYS A 377 20.18 15.03 14.80
CA LYS A 377 19.36 16.16 15.26
C LYS A 377 17.93 16.01 14.73
N VAL A 378 16.96 16.29 15.58
CA VAL A 378 15.53 16.24 15.25
C VAL A 378 14.87 17.55 15.65
N ARG A 379 14.16 18.17 14.70
CA ARG A 379 13.21 19.26 14.96
C ARG A 379 11.90 18.64 15.43
N ILE A 380 11.42 19.09 16.57
CA ILE A 380 10.09 18.80 17.09
C ILE A 380 9.34 20.12 17.21
N ALA A 381 8.11 20.18 16.72
CA ALA A 381 7.23 21.31 16.98
C ALA A 381 5.81 20.81 17.25
N VAL A 382 5.10 21.48 18.13
CA VAL A 382 3.70 21.18 18.44
C VAL A 382 2.89 22.45 18.28
N VAL A 383 1.76 22.36 17.58
CA VAL A 383 0.77 23.44 17.41
C VAL A 383 -0.57 22.96 17.92
N PHE A 384 -1.23 23.74 18.77
CA PHE A 384 -2.54 23.39 19.31
C PHE A 384 -3.67 24.08 18.55
N ASP A 385 -4.74 23.35 18.28
CA ASP A 385 -6.01 23.90 17.77
C ASP A 385 -7.20 23.14 18.37
N GLY A 386 -7.88 23.78 19.33
CA GLY A 386 -8.94 23.16 20.11
C GLY A 386 -8.41 22.04 21.01
N LEU A 387 -8.98 20.84 20.87
CA LEU A 387 -8.59 19.63 21.63
C LEU A 387 -7.42 18.87 20.99
N ARG A 388 -6.85 19.40 19.91
CA ARG A 388 -5.89 18.68 19.06
C ARG A 388 -4.49 19.26 19.18
N ALA A 389 -3.49 18.38 19.20
CA ALA A 389 -2.09 18.70 19.05
C ALA A 389 -1.57 18.20 17.71
N PHE A 390 -1.14 19.13 16.85
CA PHE A 390 -0.44 18.84 15.61
C PHE A 390 1.05 18.72 15.92
N VAL A 391 1.59 17.50 15.82
CA VAL A 391 2.97 17.18 16.19
C VAL A 391 3.81 17.02 14.93
N PHE A 392 4.79 17.90 14.78
CA PHE A 392 5.74 17.91 13.68
C PHE A 392 7.06 17.30 14.13
N PHE A 393 7.58 16.39 13.32
CA PHE A 393 8.93 15.86 13.41
C PHE A 393 9.68 16.14 12.11
N ALA A 394 10.94 16.56 12.18
CA ALA A 394 11.79 16.61 11.00
C ALA A 394 13.25 16.33 11.31
N THR A 395 13.94 15.76 10.33
CA THR A 395 15.34 15.34 10.45
C THR A 395 16.01 15.29 9.08
N THR A 396 17.33 15.17 9.08
CA THR A 396 18.13 14.91 7.89
C THR A 396 19.26 13.93 8.19
N LYS A 397 19.58 13.10 7.20
CA LYS A 397 20.75 12.20 7.20
C LYS A 397 22.05 12.99 7.31
N ARG A 398 22.08 14.22 6.79
CA ARG A 398 23.25 15.08 6.69
C ARG A 398 23.26 16.14 7.79
N ALA A 399 24.05 15.92 8.83
CA ALA A 399 24.13 16.82 9.98
C ALA A 399 24.54 18.27 9.61
N ASP A 400 25.37 18.43 8.58
CA ASP A 400 25.81 19.71 8.03
C ASP A 400 24.69 20.48 7.32
N ARG A 401 23.68 19.77 6.79
CA ARG A 401 22.51 20.35 6.11
C ARG A 401 21.36 20.67 7.08
N PHE A 402 21.45 20.28 8.35
CA PHE A 402 20.35 20.38 9.30
C PHE A 402 19.77 21.79 9.40
N VAL A 403 20.61 22.83 9.45
CA VAL A 403 20.14 24.23 9.56
C VAL A 403 19.32 24.66 8.34
N GLU A 404 19.70 24.23 7.13
CA GLU A 404 18.95 24.55 5.91
C GLU A 404 17.60 23.82 5.90
N VAL A 405 17.61 22.51 6.14
CA VAL A 405 16.40 21.67 6.19
C VAL A 405 15.45 22.20 7.26
N ASP A 406 15.97 22.55 8.43
CA ASP A 406 15.21 23.12 9.53
C ASP A 406 14.52 24.42 9.15
N LYS A 407 15.17 25.31 8.39
CA LYS A 407 14.56 26.55 7.89
C LYS A 407 13.40 26.27 6.93
N GLN A 408 13.54 25.28 6.04
CA GLN A 408 12.46 24.85 5.13
C GLN A 408 11.27 24.26 5.89
N VAL A 409 11.55 23.41 6.89
CA VAL A 409 10.55 22.80 7.77
C VAL A 409 9.80 23.87 8.58
N LEU A 410 10.50 24.83 9.19
CA LEU A 410 9.88 25.91 9.94
C LEU A 410 9.00 26.80 9.06
N THR A 411 9.41 27.03 7.80
CA THR A 411 8.57 27.74 6.83
C THR A 411 7.28 26.97 6.55
N SER A 412 7.37 25.64 6.45
CA SER A 412 6.21 24.76 6.26
C SER A 412 5.29 24.79 7.48
N ILE A 413 5.83 24.65 8.69
CA ILE A 413 5.04 24.72 9.94
C ILE A 413 4.32 26.08 10.05
N LYS A 414 5.00 27.19 9.73
CA LYS A 414 4.40 28.54 9.76
C LYS A 414 3.30 28.75 8.71
N SER A 415 3.23 27.90 7.69
CA SER A 415 2.14 27.95 6.70
C SER A 415 0.84 27.29 7.18
N PHE A 416 0.89 26.58 8.32
CA PHE A 416 -0.27 25.93 8.90
C PHE A 416 -1.38 26.95 9.15
N SER A 417 -2.58 26.69 8.66
CA SER A 417 -3.70 27.62 8.81
C SER A 417 -5.02 26.91 8.60
N ARG A 418 -6.12 27.53 9.07
CA ARG A 418 -7.48 27.06 8.76
C ARG A 418 -7.81 27.24 7.29
N LEU A 419 -8.70 26.41 6.76
CA LEU A 419 -9.16 26.52 5.37
C LEU A 419 -10.03 27.76 5.18
N ASN A 420 -9.74 28.54 4.13
CA ASN A 420 -10.61 29.61 3.66
C ASN A 420 -11.54 29.12 2.52
N ALA A 421 -12.41 29.99 2.03
CA ALA A 421 -13.38 29.66 0.97
C ALA A 421 -12.73 29.22 -0.36
N LYS A 422 -11.54 29.73 -0.70
CA LYS A 422 -10.80 29.31 -1.90
C LYS A 422 -10.17 27.93 -1.69
N ASP A 423 -9.60 27.68 -0.51
CA ASP A 423 -9.01 26.38 -0.18
C ASP A 423 -10.04 25.25 -0.26
N ARG A 424 -11.26 25.49 0.25
CA ARG A 424 -12.37 24.51 0.20
C ARG A 424 -12.82 24.15 -1.21
N LYS A 425 -12.59 25.02 -2.22
CA LYS A 425 -12.92 24.71 -3.62
C LYS A 425 -11.93 23.73 -4.25
N VAL A 426 -10.66 23.79 -3.85
CA VAL A 426 -9.59 22.92 -4.39
C VAL A 426 -9.35 21.67 -3.55
N ALA A 427 -9.77 21.69 -2.28
CA ALA A 427 -9.78 20.56 -1.36
C ALA A 427 -10.98 19.64 -1.60
N LYS A 428 -11.22 19.29 -2.87
CA LYS A 428 -12.22 18.32 -3.29
C LYS A 428 -11.55 17.12 -3.93
N GLU A 429 -12.04 15.93 -3.62
CA GLU A 429 -11.52 14.71 -4.22
C GLU A 429 -11.76 14.69 -5.74
N LEU A 430 -10.85 14.07 -6.48
CA LEU A 430 -11.05 13.88 -7.91
C LEU A 430 -11.82 12.59 -8.14
N LYS A 431 -12.66 12.56 -9.16
CA LYS A 431 -13.51 11.42 -9.48
C LYS A 431 -13.23 10.90 -10.88
N VAL A 432 -13.33 9.58 -11.04
CA VAL A 432 -13.40 8.94 -12.36
C VAL A 432 -14.73 9.30 -13.01
N VAL A 433 -14.68 9.81 -14.23
CA VAL A 433 -15.86 10.11 -15.05
C VAL A 433 -15.70 9.41 -16.38
N LEU A 434 -16.80 8.84 -16.89
CA LEU A 434 -16.80 8.17 -18.18
C LEU A 434 -17.19 9.16 -19.28
N VAL A 435 -16.42 9.16 -20.37
CA VAL A 435 -16.69 10.01 -21.53
C VAL A 435 -16.68 9.16 -22.79
N LYS A 436 -17.77 9.25 -23.57
CA LYS A 436 -17.82 8.63 -24.89
C LYS A 436 -16.97 9.42 -25.88
N VAL A 437 -16.11 8.72 -26.61
CA VAL A 437 -15.20 9.32 -27.59
C VAL A 437 -15.95 9.60 -28.88
N GLY A 438 -15.87 10.85 -29.32
CA GLY A 438 -16.40 11.39 -30.57
C GLY A 438 -15.37 12.29 -31.24
N GLN A 439 -15.78 13.06 -32.26
CA GLN A 439 -14.85 13.83 -33.08
C GLN A 439 -14.11 14.94 -32.31
N HIS A 440 -14.75 15.55 -31.30
CA HIS A 440 -14.20 16.67 -30.54
C HIS A 440 -13.22 16.27 -29.43
N ASN A 441 -13.16 14.98 -29.08
CA ASN A 441 -12.33 14.43 -28.00
C ASN A 441 -11.64 13.12 -28.42
N LYS A 442 -11.34 12.98 -29.72
CA LYS A 442 -10.80 11.76 -30.36
C LYS A 442 -9.37 11.37 -29.96
N SER A 443 -8.71 12.13 -29.10
CA SER A 443 -7.36 11.81 -28.63
C SER A 443 -7.19 12.13 -27.15
N ILE A 444 -6.26 11.45 -26.49
CA ILE A 444 -5.93 11.71 -25.09
C ILE A 444 -5.47 13.15 -24.90
N LYS A 445 -4.71 13.72 -25.85
CA LYS A 445 -4.31 15.13 -25.82
C LYS A 445 -5.52 16.08 -25.76
N LEU A 446 -6.61 15.77 -26.47
CA LEU A 446 -7.84 16.57 -26.41
C LEU A 446 -8.59 16.35 -25.10
N LEU A 447 -8.67 15.11 -24.62
CA LEU A 447 -9.30 14.76 -23.33
C LEU A 447 -8.55 15.40 -22.13
N ALA A 448 -7.23 15.55 -22.25
CA ALA A 448 -6.37 16.09 -21.20
C ALA A 448 -6.54 17.59 -20.95
N LYS A 449 -7.02 18.37 -21.92
CA LYS A 449 -7.04 19.85 -21.86
C LYS A 449 -7.72 20.43 -20.62
N ASN A 450 -8.78 19.78 -20.13
CA ASN A 450 -9.58 20.24 -19.00
C ASN A 450 -9.45 19.32 -17.78
N SER A 451 -8.41 18.49 -17.73
CA SER A 451 -8.17 17.60 -16.60
C SER A 451 -7.65 18.38 -15.40
N PRO A 452 -8.10 18.07 -14.16
CA PRO A 452 -7.55 18.63 -12.94
C PRO A 452 -6.21 17.98 -12.53
N ILE A 453 -5.76 16.94 -13.24
CA ILE A 453 -4.45 16.30 -13.00
C ILE A 453 -3.34 17.32 -13.34
N THR A 454 -2.46 17.58 -12.38
CA THR A 454 -1.45 18.65 -12.50
C THR A 454 -0.15 18.24 -13.19
N HIS A 455 0.14 16.93 -13.27
CA HIS A 455 1.40 16.41 -13.82
C HIS A 455 1.13 15.20 -14.70
N HIS A 456 1.79 15.14 -15.87
CA HIS A 456 1.75 13.99 -16.78
C HIS A 456 0.33 13.49 -17.10
N VAL A 457 -0.60 14.43 -17.26
CA VAL A 457 -2.03 14.14 -17.50
C VAL A 457 -2.25 13.13 -18.63
N GLU A 458 -1.51 13.29 -19.72
CA GLU A 458 -1.59 12.44 -20.89
C GLU A 458 -1.17 11.00 -20.61
N ASP A 459 -0.10 10.80 -19.83
CA ASP A 459 0.36 9.46 -19.43
C ASP A 459 -0.62 8.83 -18.44
N GLN A 460 -1.12 9.60 -17.47
CA GLN A 460 -2.08 9.10 -16.48
C GLN A 460 -3.41 8.69 -17.12
N LEU A 461 -3.94 9.50 -18.04
CA LEU A 461 -5.15 9.13 -18.79
C LEU A 461 -4.92 7.89 -19.66
N ARG A 462 -3.72 7.72 -20.23
CA ARG A 462 -3.37 6.50 -20.95
C ARG A 462 -3.29 5.28 -20.04
N LEU A 463 -2.68 5.42 -18.86
CA LEU A 463 -2.62 4.35 -17.86
C LEU A 463 -4.01 3.92 -17.39
N LEU A 464 -4.90 4.88 -17.12
CA LEU A 464 -6.27 4.59 -16.72
C LEU A 464 -7.00 3.71 -17.73
N ASN A 465 -6.74 3.88 -19.02
CA ASN A 465 -7.52 3.25 -20.09
C ASN A 465 -6.81 2.12 -20.82
N ASP A 466 -5.70 1.60 -20.28
CA ASP A 466 -4.82 0.66 -20.99
C ASP A 466 -4.44 1.17 -22.39
N LEU A 467 -3.95 2.40 -22.48
CA LEU A 467 -3.47 3.02 -23.72
C LEU A 467 -1.99 3.45 -23.62
N PHE A 468 -1.35 3.20 -22.49
CA PHE A 468 0.05 3.56 -22.28
C PHE A 468 0.98 2.73 -23.19
N PRO A 469 2.08 3.30 -23.72
CA PRO A 469 2.51 4.70 -23.58
C PRO A 469 1.92 5.66 -24.61
N ASN A 470 1.44 5.17 -25.75
CA ASN A 470 1.23 5.99 -26.94
C ASN A 470 -0.02 5.61 -27.77
N ARG A 471 -0.87 4.70 -27.29
CA ARG A 471 -2.13 4.38 -27.96
C ARG A 471 -3.15 5.52 -27.77
N GLU A 472 -4.10 5.58 -28.69
CA GLU A 472 -5.20 6.54 -28.70
C GLU A 472 -6.54 5.78 -28.67
N PRO A 473 -7.60 6.38 -28.10
CA PRO A 473 -8.92 5.75 -28.08
C PRO A 473 -9.57 5.75 -29.47
N LYS A 474 -10.48 4.81 -29.69
CA LYS A 474 -11.29 4.73 -30.91
C LYS A 474 -12.60 5.51 -30.75
N LEU A 475 -13.18 5.93 -31.86
CA LEU A 475 -14.50 6.55 -31.85
C LEU A 475 -15.54 5.57 -31.29
N GLY A 476 -16.35 6.04 -30.35
CA GLY A 476 -17.36 5.24 -29.67
C GLY A 476 -16.91 4.61 -28.35
N ASP A 477 -15.59 4.53 -28.09
CA ASP A 477 -15.06 4.02 -26.81
C ASP A 477 -15.55 4.86 -25.63
N LEU A 478 -15.77 4.21 -24.48
CA LEU A 478 -16.09 4.86 -23.22
C LEU A 478 -14.83 4.99 -22.38
N ILE A 479 -14.25 6.19 -22.30
CA ILE A 479 -12.93 6.42 -21.70
C ILE A 479 -13.08 7.00 -20.30
N LYS A 480 -12.30 6.48 -19.35
CA LYS A 480 -12.13 7.02 -18.00
C LYS A 480 -11.29 8.30 -18.08
N ILE A 481 -11.86 9.40 -17.61
CA ILE A 481 -11.14 10.65 -17.34
C ILE A 481 -11.26 11.00 -15.85
N VAL A 482 -10.54 12.02 -15.43
CA VAL A 482 -10.55 12.51 -14.05
C VAL A 482 -11.15 13.91 -14.02
N ARG A 483 -12.03 14.20 -13.07
CA ARG A 483 -12.66 15.52 -12.86
C ARG A 483 -12.74 15.91 -11.40
#